data_AF-A0A2G9Z193-F1
#
_entry.id   AF-A0A2G9Z193-F1
#
_cell.length_a   1.000
_cell.length_b   1.000
_cell.length_c   1.000
_cell.angle_alpha   90.00
_cell.angle_beta   90.00
_cell.angle_gamma   90.00
#
_symmetry.space_group_name_H-M   'P 1'
#
loop_
_entity.id
_entity.type
_entity.pdbx_description
1 polymer ?
#
loop_
_entity_poly.entity_id
_entity_poly.type
_entity_poly.pdbx_seq_one_letter_code
_entity_poly.pdbx_strand_id
1 'polypeptide(L)'
;MKDMIPVQTVNDKNFIISSVAKIDSPDISAPLEMNKIIAGNRTDIKLKSKLILNVGGYFTDSLISNSGPIPPVVGQETSYTIHLKAGNVSNDVTEAKMEVILPTGVVMTGKTFPEDGKIVYNERTNSLTWNIGPMQAGDGILNPLREAAFQIKIKPSLDQFDQMVDLVKSVVFSAKDSFTQENLLAQSAEKTTMLREDPAINSLGWKVEK
;
A
#
# COMPACT_ATOMS: atom_id res chain seq x y z
N MET A 1 13.61 0.68 19.87
CA MET A 1 13.41 -0.53 19.04
C MET A 1 13.58 -0.08 17.59
N LYS A 2 14.38 -0.76 16.76
CA LYS A 2 14.66 -0.28 15.39
C LYS A 2 13.39 -0.49 14.55
N ASP A 3 12.86 0.57 13.93
CA ASP A 3 11.52 0.54 13.31
C ASP A 3 11.41 -0.37 12.07
N MET A 4 12.55 -0.82 11.52
CA MET A 4 12.60 -1.76 10.40
C MET A 4 13.81 -2.71 10.52
N ILE A 5 13.59 -3.97 10.15
CA ILE A 5 14.64 -4.98 9.98
C ILE A 5 15.38 -4.67 8.68
N PRO A 6 16.72 -4.59 8.68
CA PRO A 6 17.47 -4.32 7.46
C PRO A 6 17.33 -5.49 6.49
N VAL A 7 16.82 -5.22 5.30
CA VAL A 7 16.78 -6.13 4.15
C VAL A 7 17.72 -5.55 3.10
N GLN A 8 18.89 -6.14 2.91
CA GLN A 8 19.92 -5.66 1.97
C GLN A 8 19.98 -6.51 0.70
N THR A 9 19.55 -7.76 0.79
CA THR A 9 19.46 -8.69 -0.34
C THR A 9 18.10 -9.40 -0.35
N VAL A 10 17.71 -9.94 -1.51
CA VAL A 10 16.46 -10.73 -1.66
C VAL A 10 16.47 -12.04 -0.85
N ASN A 11 17.64 -12.43 -0.33
CA ASN A 11 17.81 -13.60 0.54
C ASN A 11 17.68 -13.25 2.03
N ASP A 12 17.68 -11.96 2.38
CA ASP A 12 17.48 -11.49 3.74
C ASP A 12 15.98 -11.53 4.10
N LYS A 13 15.45 -12.75 4.19
CA LYS A 13 14.04 -13.03 4.44
C LYS A 13 13.84 -14.09 5.51
N ASN A 14 12.59 -14.26 5.94
CA ASN A 14 12.16 -15.32 6.86
C ASN A 14 12.81 -15.20 8.26
N PHE A 15 12.89 -13.99 8.79
CA PHE A 15 13.52 -13.72 10.07
C PHE A 15 12.79 -14.44 11.23
N ILE A 16 13.58 -15.02 12.13
CA ILE A 16 13.13 -15.66 13.37
C ILE A 16 13.83 -15.00 14.55
N ILE A 17 13.06 -14.60 15.56
CA ILE A 17 13.59 -14.22 16.87
C ILE A 17 13.48 -15.45 17.78
N SER A 18 14.63 -15.93 18.26
CA SER A 18 14.70 -17.05 19.20
C SER A 18 14.96 -16.55 20.63
N SER A 19 14.12 -16.98 21.57
CA SER A 19 14.35 -16.81 23.00
C SER A 19 14.76 -18.15 23.60
N VAL A 20 15.84 -18.17 24.36
CA VAL A 20 16.34 -19.39 25.02
C VAL A 20 16.45 -19.12 26.52
N ALA A 21 15.66 -19.83 27.31
CA ALA A 21 15.80 -19.88 28.75
C ALA A 21 16.61 -21.12 29.12
N LYS A 22 17.66 -20.96 29.93
CA LYS A 22 18.49 -22.06 30.44
C LYS A 22 18.47 -22.05 31.97
N ILE A 23 18.47 -23.25 32.55
CA ILE A 23 18.67 -23.44 33.98
C ILE A 23 19.98 -24.22 34.14
N ASP A 24 20.94 -23.62 34.84
CA ASP A 24 22.22 -24.23 35.20
C ASP A 24 22.24 -24.50 36.72
N SER A 25 22.79 -25.64 37.15
CA SER A 25 23.05 -25.93 38.57
C SER A 25 24.55 -26.08 38.82
N PRO A 26 25.12 -25.37 39.81
CA PRO A 26 26.52 -25.51 40.16
C PRO A 26 26.87 -26.89 40.75
N ASP A 27 25.90 -27.60 41.35
CA ASP A 27 26.11 -28.80 42.17
C ASP A 27 26.18 -30.14 41.39
N ILE A 28 26.12 -30.11 40.05
CA ILE A 28 26.33 -31.31 39.23
C ILE A 28 27.81 -31.40 38.83
N SER A 29 28.49 -32.48 39.23
CA SER A 29 29.85 -32.82 38.77
C SER A 29 29.83 -33.20 37.29
N ALA A 30 30.12 -32.25 36.41
CA ALA A 30 30.39 -32.51 35.00
C ALA A 30 31.92 -32.55 34.77
N PRO A 31 32.46 -33.45 33.94
CA PRO A 31 33.82 -33.37 33.43
C PRO A 31 34.10 -31.97 32.86
N LEU A 32 35.34 -31.48 32.98
CA LEU A 32 35.79 -30.11 32.66
C LEU A 32 35.46 -29.61 31.23
N GLU A 33 34.93 -30.46 30.36
CA GLU A 33 34.62 -30.14 28.96
C GLU A 33 33.13 -30.28 28.58
N MET A 34 32.21 -30.48 29.52
CA MET A 34 30.76 -30.56 29.22
C MET A 34 29.95 -29.35 29.74
N ASN A 35 29.06 -28.86 28.89
CA ASN A 35 28.07 -27.82 29.22
C ASN A 35 27.10 -28.32 30.31
N LYS A 36 27.00 -27.60 31.45
CA LYS A 36 26.11 -27.92 32.60
C LYS A 36 24.64 -27.48 32.41
N ILE A 37 24.11 -27.57 31.19
CA ILE A 37 22.72 -27.16 30.90
C ILE A 37 21.78 -28.29 31.29
N ILE A 38 20.87 -28.06 32.23
CA ILE A 38 20.01 -29.11 32.82
C ILE A 38 18.62 -29.13 32.18
N ALA A 39 18.10 -27.98 31.81
CA ALA A 39 16.88 -27.85 31.03
C ALA A 39 16.92 -26.53 30.26
N GLY A 40 16.43 -26.57 29.02
CA GLY A 40 16.30 -25.39 28.17
C GLY A 40 14.92 -25.34 27.53
N ASN A 41 14.29 -24.17 27.57
CA ASN A 41 13.15 -23.85 26.71
C ASN A 41 13.68 -22.97 25.58
N ARG A 42 13.38 -23.34 24.33
CA ARG A 42 13.56 -22.47 23.18
C ARG A 42 12.19 -22.12 22.60
N THR A 43 11.95 -20.83 22.42
CA THR A 43 10.76 -20.31 21.73
C THR A 43 11.19 -19.52 20.51
N ASP A 44 10.67 -19.90 19.34
CA ASP A 44 10.96 -19.25 18.07
C ASP A 44 9.74 -18.46 17.58
N ILE A 45 9.92 -17.16 17.34
CA ILE A 45 8.90 -16.26 16.82
C ILE A 45 9.27 -15.91 15.39
N LYS A 46 8.40 -16.23 14.43
CA LYS A 46 8.55 -15.84 13.03
C LYS A 46 8.09 -14.40 12.84
N LEU A 47 8.82 -13.63 12.05
CA LEU A 47 8.48 -12.24 11.78
C LEU A 47 7.75 -12.16 10.44
N LYS A 48 6.58 -11.50 10.46
CA LYS A 48 5.78 -11.23 9.28
C LYS A 48 6.35 -10.05 8.48
N SER A 49 6.08 -10.05 7.18
CA SER A 49 6.46 -8.95 6.31
C SER A 49 5.60 -7.71 6.58
N LYS A 50 6.08 -6.57 6.10
CA LYS A 50 5.37 -5.30 6.12
C LYS A 50 5.08 -4.88 4.67
N LEU A 51 3.82 -4.52 4.42
CA LEU A 51 3.39 -3.97 3.13
C LEU A 51 3.63 -2.46 3.08
N ILE A 52 4.00 -1.97 1.91
CA ILE A 52 4.12 -0.54 1.60
C ILE A 52 2.99 -0.20 0.64
N LEU A 53 2.20 0.80 0.99
CA LEU A 53 1.10 1.34 0.19
C LEU A 53 1.32 2.84 0.06
N ASN A 54 1.43 3.34 -1.17
CA ASN A 54 1.36 4.76 -1.45
C ASN A 54 0.27 5.03 -2.48
N VAL A 55 -0.53 6.06 -2.21
CA VAL A 55 -1.59 6.52 -3.09
C VAL A 55 -1.31 7.99 -3.39
N GLY A 56 -1.26 8.35 -4.66
CA GLY A 56 -1.09 9.73 -5.13
C GLY A 56 -2.17 10.11 -6.12
N GLY A 57 -2.65 11.35 -6.07
CA GLY A 57 -3.56 11.88 -7.09
C GLY A 57 -2.90 13.02 -7.86
N TYR A 58 -3.12 13.06 -9.17
CA TYR A 58 -2.51 14.04 -10.07
C TYR A 58 -3.52 14.50 -11.10
N PHE A 59 -3.57 15.80 -11.37
CA PHE A 59 -4.14 16.34 -12.59
C PHE A 59 -3.09 16.38 -13.70
N THR A 60 -1.89 16.89 -13.40
CA THR A 60 -0.81 16.88 -14.40
C THR A 60 -0.02 15.59 -14.26
N ASP A 61 -0.38 14.60 -15.06
CA ASP A 61 0.31 13.30 -15.08
C ASP A 61 0.92 13.01 -16.46
N SER A 62 2.05 12.30 -16.44
CA SER A 62 2.81 11.92 -17.64
C SER A 62 2.30 10.64 -18.30
N LEU A 63 1.58 9.78 -17.58
CA LEU A 63 1.10 8.49 -18.08
C LEU A 63 -0.29 8.64 -18.70
N ILE A 64 -1.18 9.36 -18.01
CA ILE A 64 -2.56 9.56 -18.44
C ILE A 64 -2.91 11.05 -18.40
N SER A 65 -3.17 11.63 -19.57
CA SER A 65 -3.57 13.04 -19.67
C SER A 65 -4.97 13.28 -19.12
N ASN A 66 -5.07 14.24 -18.20
CA ASN A 66 -6.33 14.74 -17.65
C ASN A 66 -6.77 16.04 -18.34
N SER A 67 -8.02 16.38 -18.10
CA SER A 67 -8.73 17.54 -18.64
C SER A 67 -9.81 18.03 -17.67
N GLY A 68 -10.22 19.27 -17.86
CA GLY A 68 -11.23 19.94 -17.05
C GLY A 68 -10.67 21.17 -16.31
N PRO A 69 -11.54 21.94 -15.64
CA PRO A 69 -11.12 23.11 -14.90
C PRO A 69 -10.38 22.74 -13.60
N ILE A 70 -9.35 23.52 -13.28
CA ILE A 70 -8.78 23.58 -11.93
C ILE A 70 -8.83 25.04 -11.47
N PRO A 71 -9.49 25.34 -10.33
CA PRO A 71 -10.20 24.40 -9.47
C PRO A 71 -11.44 23.76 -10.14
N PRO A 72 -11.96 22.61 -9.66
CA PRO A 72 -13.15 21.99 -10.23
C PRO A 72 -14.36 22.92 -10.22
N VAL A 73 -15.17 22.93 -11.29
CA VAL A 73 -16.34 23.80 -11.40
C VAL A 73 -17.63 22.99 -11.34
N VAL A 74 -18.65 23.50 -10.63
CA VAL A 74 -19.98 22.90 -10.54
C VAL A 74 -20.53 22.60 -11.94
N GLY A 75 -20.97 21.35 -12.15
CA GLY A 75 -21.56 20.91 -13.40
C GLY A 75 -20.57 20.67 -14.54
N GLN A 76 -19.27 20.88 -14.35
CA GLN A 76 -18.23 20.57 -15.34
C GLN A 76 -17.45 19.31 -14.94
N GLU A 77 -17.11 18.48 -15.93
CA GLU A 77 -16.30 17.29 -15.68
C GLU A 77 -14.83 17.68 -15.52
N THR A 78 -14.20 17.20 -14.45
CA THR A 78 -12.75 17.30 -14.23
C THR A 78 -12.19 15.91 -14.01
N SER A 79 -11.10 15.58 -14.70
CA SER A 79 -10.44 14.27 -14.58
C SER A 79 -9.15 14.35 -13.77
N TYR A 80 -8.84 13.25 -13.11
CA TYR A 80 -7.65 13.06 -12.30
C TYR A 80 -7.10 11.65 -12.51
N THR A 81 -5.79 11.52 -12.43
CA THR A 81 -5.09 10.23 -12.43
C THR A 81 -4.74 9.86 -11.01
N ILE A 82 -5.13 8.66 -10.57
CA ILE A 82 -4.75 8.10 -9.28
C ILE A 82 -3.65 7.07 -9.49
N HIS A 83 -2.52 7.25 -8.82
CA HIS A 83 -1.39 6.33 -8.79
C HIS A 83 -1.43 5.49 -7.52
N LEU A 84 -1.30 4.18 -7.70
CA LEU A 84 -1.18 3.17 -6.67
C LEU A 84 0.23 2.59 -6.74
N LYS A 85 0.95 2.61 -5.62
CA LYS A 85 2.28 2.01 -5.51
C LYS A 85 2.29 0.98 -4.40
N ALA A 86 2.74 -0.23 -4.74
CA ALA A 86 2.79 -1.39 -3.87
C ALA A 86 4.24 -1.82 -3.62
N GLY A 87 4.55 -2.12 -2.36
CA GLY A 87 5.83 -2.70 -1.94
C GLY A 87 5.68 -3.71 -0.81
N ASN A 88 6.74 -4.48 -0.60
CA ASN A 88 6.83 -5.56 0.36
C ASN A 88 8.26 -5.65 0.91
N VAL A 89 8.40 -5.65 2.23
CA VAL A 89 9.71 -5.44 2.87
C VAL A 89 10.51 -6.74 3.05
N SER A 90 10.00 -7.72 3.81
CA SER A 90 10.88 -8.72 4.47
C SER A 90 10.69 -10.17 4.02
N ASN A 91 9.48 -10.61 3.70
CA ASN A 91 9.22 -11.99 3.24
C ASN A 91 8.50 -11.98 1.91
N ASP A 92 8.62 -13.05 1.12
CA ASP A 92 7.81 -13.20 -0.09
C ASP A 92 6.32 -13.27 0.26
N VAL A 93 5.49 -12.58 -0.51
CA VAL A 93 4.03 -12.56 -0.32
C VAL A 93 3.30 -13.06 -1.56
N THR A 94 2.19 -13.77 -1.34
CA THR A 94 1.29 -14.24 -2.39
C THR A 94 -0.06 -13.54 -2.30
N GLU A 95 -0.88 -13.69 -3.35
CA GLU A 95 -2.25 -13.16 -3.39
C GLU A 95 -2.33 -11.64 -3.14
N ALA A 96 -1.28 -10.90 -3.52
CA ALA A 96 -1.22 -9.47 -3.30
C ALA A 96 -2.23 -8.75 -4.21
N LYS A 97 -3.13 -7.98 -3.59
CA LYS A 97 -4.18 -7.23 -4.28
C LYS A 97 -4.47 -5.91 -3.55
N MET A 98 -4.78 -4.87 -4.33
CA MET A 98 -5.26 -3.59 -3.81
C MET A 98 -6.72 -3.38 -4.19
N GLU A 99 -7.54 -3.04 -3.21
CA GLU A 99 -8.92 -2.66 -3.39
C GLU A 99 -9.08 -1.17 -3.12
N VAL A 100 -9.64 -0.45 -4.10
CA VAL A 100 -9.90 0.99 -4.02
C VAL A 100 -11.40 1.20 -4.07
N ILE A 101 -11.92 2.00 -3.14
CA ILE A 101 -13.33 2.38 -3.11
C ILE A 101 -13.44 3.84 -3.55
N LEU A 102 -14.22 4.09 -4.61
CA LEU A 102 -14.51 5.42 -5.10
C LEU A 102 -15.82 5.93 -4.48
N PRO A 103 -15.87 7.22 -4.08
CA PRO A 103 -17.09 7.79 -3.51
C PRO A 103 -18.15 8.03 -4.60
N THR A 104 -19.39 8.27 -4.18
CA THR A 104 -20.49 8.57 -5.10
C THR A 104 -20.21 9.85 -5.89
N GLY A 105 -20.46 9.83 -7.19
CA GLY A 105 -20.18 10.98 -8.09
C GLY A 105 -18.80 10.97 -8.73
N VAL A 106 -17.93 10.04 -8.32
CA VAL A 106 -16.66 9.75 -8.99
C VAL A 106 -16.84 8.54 -9.90
N VAL A 107 -16.41 8.65 -11.15
CA VAL A 107 -16.53 7.59 -12.15
C VAL A 107 -15.18 7.33 -12.80
N MET A 108 -14.80 6.08 -12.95
CA MET A 108 -13.60 5.68 -13.69
C MET A 108 -13.82 5.86 -15.20
N THR A 109 -12.84 6.43 -15.93
CA THR A 109 -12.97 6.68 -17.38
C THR A 109 -12.61 5.48 -18.25
N GLY A 110 -12.00 4.45 -17.65
CA GLY A 110 -11.51 3.25 -18.33
C GLY A 110 -10.04 3.32 -18.76
N LYS A 111 -9.38 4.48 -18.66
CA LYS A 111 -7.93 4.56 -18.90
C LYS A 111 -7.16 4.04 -17.69
N THR A 112 -6.25 3.11 -17.94
CA THR A 112 -5.38 2.51 -16.93
C THR A 112 -3.94 2.44 -17.41
N PHE A 113 -3.01 2.46 -16.47
CA PHE A 113 -1.62 2.17 -16.70
C PHE A 113 -1.15 1.08 -15.72
N PRO A 114 -0.46 0.03 -16.19
CA PRO A 114 -0.33 -0.31 -17.60
C PRO A 114 -1.70 -0.70 -18.21
N GLU A 115 -1.86 -0.62 -19.54
CA GLU A 115 -3.14 -0.89 -20.21
C GLU A 115 -3.59 -2.36 -20.08
N ASP A 116 -2.63 -3.28 -19.96
CA ASP A 116 -2.84 -4.69 -19.62
C ASP A 116 -2.88 -4.95 -18.10
N GLY A 117 -2.90 -3.87 -17.32
CA GLY A 117 -2.95 -3.91 -15.87
C GLY A 117 -4.13 -4.76 -15.42
N LYS A 118 -3.88 -5.66 -14.46
CA LYS A 118 -4.90 -6.53 -13.86
C LYS A 118 -5.85 -5.77 -12.93
N ILE A 119 -6.30 -4.61 -13.39
CA ILE A 119 -7.22 -3.69 -12.74
C ILE A 119 -8.62 -4.04 -13.22
N VAL A 120 -9.48 -4.42 -12.28
CA VAL A 120 -10.87 -4.78 -12.54
C VAL A 120 -11.76 -3.77 -11.84
N TYR A 121 -12.59 -3.07 -12.62
CA TYR A 121 -13.54 -2.10 -12.10
C TYR A 121 -14.94 -2.71 -11.96
N ASN A 122 -15.59 -2.46 -10.84
CA ASN A 122 -16.95 -2.88 -10.56
C ASN A 122 -17.85 -1.66 -10.42
N GLU A 123 -18.60 -1.36 -11.48
CA GLU A 123 -19.54 -0.23 -11.55
C GLU A 123 -20.63 -0.27 -10.47
N ARG A 124 -21.06 -1.47 -10.05
CA ARG A 124 -22.13 -1.62 -9.05
C ARG A 124 -21.70 -1.20 -7.66
N THR A 125 -20.45 -1.46 -7.29
CA THR A 125 -19.88 -1.14 -5.98
C THR A 125 -19.01 0.11 -6.01
N ASN A 126 -18.83 0.72 -7.18
CA ASN A 126 -17.87 1.79 -7.45
C ASN A 126 -16.48 1.47 -6.85
N SER A 127 -16.03 0.24 -7.06
CA SER A 127 -14.76 -0.23 -6.52
C SER A 127 -13.86 -0.82 -7.59
N LEU A 128 -12.56 -0.70 -7.36
CA LEU A 128 -11.50 -1.14 -8.25
C LEU A 128 -10.66 -2.18 -7.52
N THR A 129 -10.32 -3.27 -8.19
CA THR A 129 -9.38 -4.26 -7.67
C THR A 129 -8.17 -4.36 -8.61
N TRP A 130 -6.99 -4.01 -8.12
CA TRP A 130 -5.73 -4.25 -8.79
C TRP A 130 -5.09 -5.54 -8.27
N ASN A 131 -5.00 -6.55 -9.13
CA ASN A 131 -4.36 -7.83 -8.80
C ASN A 131 -2.86 -7.77 -9.11
N ILE A 132 -2.06 -7.52 -8.08
CA ILE A 132 -0.60 -7.36 -8.19
C ILE A 132 0.09 -8.72 -8.39
N GLY A 133 -0.47 -9.78 -7.82
CA GLY A 133 0.09 -11.13 -7.86
C GLY A 133 1.19 -11.36 -6.82
N PRO A 134 2.06 -12.37 -6.98
CA PRO A 134 3.13 -12.61 -6.03
C PRO A 134 4.17 -11.48 -6.05
N MET A 135 4.68 -11.12 -4.87
CA MET A 135 5.73 -10.11 -4.67
C MET A 135 6.89 -10.71 -3.89
N GLN A 136 8.11 -10.35 -4.29
CA GLN A 136 9.32 -10.83 -3.64
C GLN A 136 9.65 -9.98 -2.41
N ALA A 137 10.41 -10.54 -1.48
CA ALA A 137 11.02 -9.78 -0.40
C ALA A 137 11.87 -8.64 -0.97
N GLY A 138 11.65 -7.43 -0.47
CA GLY A 138 12.35 -6.23 -0.93
C GLY A 138 11.76 -5.55 -2.17
N ASP A 139 10.60 -5.96 -2.69
CA ASP A 139 9.90 -5.19 -3.73
C ASP A 139 9.54 -3.80 -3.17
N GLY A 140 10.08 -2.71 -3.74
CA GLY A 140 9.95 -1.34 -3.20
C GLY A 140 11.07 -0.90 -2.26
N ILE A 141 12.04 -1.78 -1.95
CA ILE A 141 13.27 -1.47 -1.19
C ILE A 141 14.51 -1.74 -2.04
N LEU A 142 14.60 -2.96 -2.60
CA LEU A 142 15.67 -3.41 -3.50
C LEU A 142 15.30 -3.18 -4.96
N ASN A 143 14.02 -3.39 -5.28
CA ASN A 143 13.44 -3.12 -6.60
C ASN A 143 12.52 -1.89 -6.52
N PRO A 144 12.21 -1.21 -7.65
CA PRO A 144 11.18 -0.19 -7.69
C PRO A 144 9.83 -0.69 -7.15
N LEU A 145 9.03 0.21 -6.58
CA LEU A 145 7.64 -0.07 -6.22
C LEU A 145 6.87 -0.49 -7.46
N ARG A 146 6.00 -1.49 -7.34
CA ARG A 146 5.07 -1.81 -8.42
C ARG A 146 4.06 -0.69 -8.51
N GLU A 147 3.78 -0.23 -9.72
CA GLU A 147 2.91 0.91 -9.95
C GLU A 147 1.77 0.55 -10.89
N ALA A 148 0.60 1.06 -10.55
CA ALA A 148 -0.57 1.09 -11.40
C ALA A 148 -1.22 2.47 -11.29
N ALA A 149 -1.75 2.98 -12.39
CA ALA A 149 -2.51 4.22 -12.40
C ALA A 149 -3.85 4.01 -13.11
N PHE A 150 -4.85 4.81 -12.74
CA PHE A 150 -6.14 4.82 -13.42
C PHE A 150 -6.73 6.21 -13.39
N GLN A 151 -7.48 6.56 -14.43
CA GLN A 151 -8.13 7.85 -14.53
C GLN A 151 -9.56 7.79 -14.03
N ILE A 152 -9.89 8.77 -13.20
CA ILE A 152 -11.24 9.05 -12.73
C ILE A 152 -11.70 10.41 -13.25
N LYS A 153 -13.00 10.61 -13.25
CA LYS A 153 -13.63 11.90 -13.47
C LYS A 153 -14.65 12.21 -12.39
N ILE A 154 -14.75 13.49 -12.06
CA ILE A 154 -15.73 14.04 -11.14
C ILE A 154 -16.56 15.09 -11.85
N LYS A 155 -17.81 15.24 -11.41
CA LYS A 155 -18.69 16.34 -11.84
C LYS A 155 -19.32 16.95 -10.59
N PRO A 156 -18.72 18.00 -10.01
CA PRO A 156 -19.19 18.54 -8.74
C PRO A 156 -20.63 19.04 -8.82
N SER A 157 -21.41 18.84 -7.76
CA SER A 157 -22.75 19.40 -7.60
C SER A 157 -22.72 20.73 -6.87
N LEU A 158 -23.84 21.47 -6.90
CA LEU A 158 -23.95 22.77 -6.24
C LEU A 158 -23.71 22.67 -4.72
N ASP A 159 -24.07 21.54 -4.10
CA ASP A 159 -23.89 21.29 -2.67
C ASP A 159 -22.42 21.14 -2.26
N GLN A 160 -21.52 20.93 -3.23
CA GLN A 160 -20.08 20.80 -3.03
C GLN A 160 -19.34 22.13 -3.25
N PHE A 161 -20.06 23.22 -3.53
CA PHE A 161 -19.47 24.54 -3.70
C PHE A 161 -18.63 24.97 -2.48
N ASP A 162 -17.43 25.52 -2.75
CA ASP A 162 -16.43 25.92 -1.75
C ASP A 162 -15.94 24.79 -0.82
N GLN A 163 -16.16 23.52 -1.21
CA GLN A 163 -15.69 22.33 -0.50
C GLN A 163 -14.64 21.57 -1.31
N MET A 164 -13.91 20.68 -0.64
CA MET A 164 -13.10 19.66 -1.31
C MET A 164 -13.98 18.49 -1.72
N VAL A 165 -13.61 17.80 -2.80
CA VAL A 165 -14.32 16.61 -3.27
C VAL A 165 -13.44 15.39 -3.03
N ASP A 166 -14.04 14.34 -2.46
CA ASP A 166 -13.37 13.05 -2.31
C ASP A 166 -13.20 12.42 -3.69
N LEU A 167 -11.96 12.06 -4.01
CA LEU A 167 -11.57 11.35 -5.22
C LEU A 167 -11.50 9.84 -4.97
N VAL A 168 -10.99 9.46 -3.79
CA VAL A 168 -10.88 8.07 -3.33
C VAL A 168 -11.29 8.02 -1.87
N LYS A 169 -12.21 7.11 -1.53
CA LYS A 169 -12.70 6.97 -0.15
C LYS A 169 -11.73 6.17 0.71
N SER A 170 -11.22 5.05 0.19
CA SER A 170 -10.27 4.21 0.91
C SER A 170 -9.49 3.31 -0.05
N VAL A 171 -8.26 2.99 0.32
CA VAL A 171 -7.45 1.97 -0.35
C VAL A 171 -6.99 0.94 0.65
N VAL A 172 -7.26 -0.33 0.36
CA VAL A 172 -6.84 -1.48 1.17
C VAL A 172 -5.89 -2.34 0.35
N PHE A 173 -4.67 -2.49 0.83
CA PHE A 173 -3.70 -3.42 0.28
C PHE A 173 -3.63 -4.67 1.15
N SER A 174 -3.92 -5.83 0.58
CA SER A 174 -3.86 -7.12 1.25
C SER A 174 -2.94 -8.10 0.53
N ALA A 175 -2.23 -8.93 1.29
CA ALA A 175 -1.44 -10.04 0.76
C ALA A 175 -1.30 -11.15 1.81
N LYS A 176 -0.84 -12.33 1.41
CA LYS A 176 -0.56 -13.44 2.32
C LYS A 176 0.95 -13.64 2.44
N ASP A 177 1.47 -13.66 3.67
CA ASP A 177 2.89 -13.90 3.93
C ASP A 177 3.23 -15.38 3.75
N SER A 178 4.18 -15.70 2.87
CA SER A 178 4.51 -17.10 2.55
C SER A 178 5.24 -17.83 3.68
N PHE A 179 5.87 -17.11 4.61
CA PHE A 179 6.68 -17.67 5.68
C PHE A 179 5.91 -17.88 6.98
N THR A 180 5.11 -16.87 7.36
CA THR A 180 4.27 -16.90 8.56
C THR A 180 2.88 -17.45 8.29
N GLN A 181 2.45 -17.49 7.02
CA GLN A 181 1.09 -17.82 6.58
C GLN A 181 0.02 -16.82 7.07
N GLU A 182 0.43 -15.69 7.63
CA GLU A 182 -0.47 -14.63 8.08
C GLU A 182 -0.99 -13.77 6.93
N ASN A 183 -2.20 -13.23 7.10
CA ASN A 183 -2.72 -12.20 6.23
C ASN A 183 -2.15 -10.84 6.63
N LEU A 184 -1.59 -10.14 5.66
CA LEU A 184 -1.06 -8.79 5.78
C LEU A 184 -2.06 -7.79 5.23
N LEU A 185 -2.15 -6.64 5.88
CA LEU A 185 -3.07 -5.59 5.51
C LEU A 185 -2.43 -4.21 5.76
N ALA A 186 -2.47 -3.35 4.75
CA ALA A 186 -2.15 -1.93 4.84
C ALA A 186 -3.31 -1.10 4.30
N GLN A 187 -3.59 0.06 4.90
CA GLN A 187 -4.68 0.93 4.48
C GLN A 187 -4.17 2.35 4.30
N SER A 188 -4.73 3.06 3.31
CA SER A 188 -4.55 4.50 3.13
C SER A 188 -5.84 5.22 3.43
N ALA A 189 -5.71 6.43 3.97
CA ALA A 189 -6.81 7.37 4.13
C ALA A 189 -7.36 7.82 2.76
N GLU A 190 -8.48 8.53 2.80
CA GLU A 190 -9.13 9.16 1.66
C GLU A 190 -8.18 10.10 0.91
N LYS A 191 -8.45 10.25 -0.39
CA LYS A 191 -7.82 11.25 -1.24
C LYS A 191 -8.87 12.21 -1.73
N THR A 192 -8.57 13.49 -1.65
CA THR A 192 -9.46 14.57 -2.06
C THR A 192 -8.81 15.39 -3.17
N THR A 193 -9.53 16.38 -3.68
CA THR A 193 -8.99 17.39 -4.61
C THR A 193 -7.83 18.21 -4.02
N MET A 194 -7.53 18.08 -2.72
CA MET A 194 -6.33 18.63 -2.08
C MET A 194 -5.08 17.80 -2.39
N LEU A 195 -4.71 17.76 -3.67
CA LEU A 195 -3.56 17.01 -4.20
C LEU A 195 -2.24 17.75 -3.96
N ARG A 196 -1.77 17.76 -2.71
CA ARG A 196 -0.52 18.45 -2.32
C ARG A 196 0.72 17.88 -3.00
N GLU A 197 0.64 16.65 -3.47
CA GLU A 197 1.66 15.97 -4.25
C GLU A 197 1.77 16.45 -5.70
N ASP A 198 0.76 17.15 -6.24
CA ASP A 198 0.75 17.66 -7.61
C ASP A 198 1.18 19.15 -7.63
N PRO A 199 2.33 19.48 -8.25
CA PRO A 199 2.80 20.87 -8.37
C PRO A 199 1.84 21.79 -9.13
N ALA A 200 0.95 21.25 -9.97
CA ALA A 200 -0.02 22.04 -10.73
C ALA A 200 -1.19 22.53 -9.87
N ILE A 201 -1.42 21.93 -8.70
CA ILE A 201 -2.49 22.32 -7.78
C ILE A 201 -1.94 23.38 -6.80
N ASN A 202 -2.25 24.64 -7.07
CA ASN A 202 -1.91 25.76 -6.19
C ASN A 202 -2.77 25.77 -4.91
N SER A 203 -2.51 26.73 -4.00
CA SER A 203 -3.17 26.82 -2.67
C SER A 203 -4.70 26.89 -2.68
N LEU A 204 -5.34 27.14 -3.82
CA LEU A 204 -6.81 27.20 -3.98
C LEU A 204 -7.35 26.21 -5.03
N GLY A 205 -6.49 25.50 -5.77
CA GLY A 205 -6.83 24.54 -6.84
C GLY A 205 -7.70 23.35 -6.43
N TRP A 206 -7.96 23.21 -5.13
CA TRP A 206 -8.70 22.09 -4.54
C TRP A 206 -10.18 22.40 -4.26
N LYS A 207 -10.57 23.69 -4.22
CA LYS A 207 -11.94 24.10 -3.89
C LYS A 207 -12.85 24.01 -5.11
N VAL A 208 -14.10 23.61 -4.92
CA VAL A 208 -15.08 23.67 -6.03
C VAL A 208 -15.55 25.11 -6.25
N GLU A 209 -15.43 25.60 -7.47
CA GLU A 209 -15.92 26.90 -7.94
C GLU A 209 -17.27 26.77 -8.68
N LYS A 210 -17.94 27.91 -8.90
CA LYS A 210 -19.30 27.97 -9.48
C LYS A 210 -19.28 28.27 -10.96
#